data_AF-A0A0C2JHM2-F1
#
_entry.id   AF-A0A0C2JHM2-F1
#
_cell.length_a   1.000
_cell.length_b   1.000
_cell.length_c   1.000
_cell.angle_alpha   90.00
_cell.angle_beta   90.00
_cell.angle_gamma   90.00
#
_symmetry.space_group_name_H-M   'P 1'
#
loop_
_entity.id
_entity.type
_entity.pdbx_description
1 polymer ?
#
loop_
_entity_poly.entity_id
_entity_poly.type
_entity_poly.pdbx_seq_one_letter_code
_entity_poly.pdbx_strand_id
1 'polypeptide(L)'
;MNFDYLNIVVLGDFGKTDLASEFKDYVVKSSKKKHKRNPFNLGLILGDNVYPRGVQKESHEMLRRIFTKCFPAKTFQFRFLAILGNHDYEGIPERQIRYHFEVDERFYMPYRYYIYGMIND
;
A
#
# COMPACT_ATOMS: atom_id res chain seq x y z
N MET A 1 5.02 -19.43 4.67
CA MET A 1 5.71 -19.36 5.97
C MET A 1 4.63 -19.27 7.04
N ASN A 2 4.67 -20.11 8.07
CA ASN A 2 3.86 -19.91 9.26
C ASN A 2 4.64 -18.98 10.20
N PHE A 3 4.00 -17.93 10.70
CA PHE A 3 4.61 -17.00 11.65
C PHE A 3 3.94 -17.19 13.00
N ASP A 4 4.74 -17.34 14.05
CA ASP A 4 4.23 -17.47 15.43
C ASP A 4 3.76 -16.11 16.02
N TYR A 5 3.95 -15.02 15.27
CA TYR A 5 3.57 -13.67 15.65
C TYR A 5 3.20 -12.83 14.43
N LEU A 6 2.29 -11.88 14.64
CA LEU A 6 1.91 -10.87 13.66
C LEU A 6 2.91 -9.71 13.73
N ASN A 7 3.57 -9.41 12.62
CA ASN A 7 4.53 -8.31 12.53
C ASN A 7 4.10 -7.38 11.39
N ILE A 8 3.68 -6.18 11.76
CA ILE A 8 2.96 -5.27 10.89
C ILE A 8 3.85 -4.08 10.53
N VAL A 9 3.92 -3.75 9.24
CA VAL A 9 4.39 -2.44 8.80
C VAL A 9 3.18 -1.51 8.62
N VAL A 10 3.21 -0.35 9.25
CA VAL A 10 2.12 0.64 9.15
C VAL A 10 2.64 1.87 8.40
N LEU A 11 1.91 2.26 7.36
CA LEU A 11 2.21 3.41 6.51
C LEU A 11 0.99 4.31 6.45
N GLY A 12 1.21 5.62 6.40
CA GLY A 12 0.19 6.64 6.12
C GLY A 12 0.87 7.78 5.37
N ASP A 13 0.10 8.60 4.66
CA ASP A 13 0.58 9.84 4.01
C ASP A 13 1.80 9.61 3.10
N PHE A 14 1.86 8.42 2.49
CA PHE A 14 3.02 7.93 1.75
C PHE A 14 2.89 8.19 0.24
N GLY A 15 1.79 8.79 -0.21
CA GLY A 15 1.31 8.84 -1.59
C GLY A 15 2.09 9.69 -2.59
N LYS A 16 3.37 9.97 -2.32
CA LYS A 16 4.31 10.58 -3.28
C LYS A 16 5.21 9.51 -3.90
N THR A 17 5.64 9.74 -5.14
CA THR A 17 6.69 8.94 -5.78
C THR A 17 8.05 9.24 -5.13
N ASP A 18 9.01 8.35 -5.34
CA ASP A 18 10.41 8.55 -4.95
C ASP A 18 11.04 9.79 -5.58
N LEU A 19 10.70 10.09 -6.84
CA LEU A 19 11.12 11.33 -7.51
C LEU A 19 10.52 12.60 -6.90
N ALA A 20 9.34 12.50 -6.27
CA ALA A 20 8.61 13.65 -5.73
C ALA A 20 8.77 13.81 -4.20
N SER A 21 9.51 12.92 -3.54
CA SER A 21 9.72 12.96 -2.10
C SER A 21 11.03 12.26 -1.71
N GLU A 22 12.00 13.04 -1.25
CA GLU A 22 13.25 12.52 -0.71
C GLU A 22 12.99 11.59 0.50
N PHE A 23 11.99 11.92 1.32
CA PHE A 23 11.55 11.10 2.47
C PHE A 23 11.01 9.72 2.08
N LYS A 24 10.41 9.58 0.89
CA LYS A 24 9.87 8.30 0.40
C LYS A 24 10.96 7.23 0.33
N ASP A 25 12.14 7.57 -0.19
CA ASP A 25 13.26 6.64 -0.28
C ASP A 25 13.77 6.20 1.10
N TYR A 26 13.85 7.13 2.07
CA TYR A 26 14.20 6.80 3.46
C TYR A 26 13.21 5.82 4.10
N VAL A 27 11.91 6.03 3.91
CA VAL A 27 10.86 5.12 4.41
C VAL A 27 10.99 3.74 3.79
N VAL A 28 11.18 3.66 2.47
CA VAL A 28 11.34 2.38 1.75
C VAL A 28 12.60 1.64 2.20
N LYS A 29 13.75 2.33 2.27
CA LYS A 29 15.02 1.74 2.73
C LYS A 29 14.94 1.27 4.19
N SER A 30 14.30 2.07 5.04
CA SER A 30 14.09 1.71 6.45
C SER A 30 13.18 0.49 6.61
N SER A 31 12.10 0.44 5.84
CA SER A 31 11.18 -0.70 5.79
C SER A 31 11.89 -1.98 5.35
N LYS A 32 12.72 -1.91 4.29
CA LYS A 32 13.54 -3.04 3.83
C LYS A 32 14.54 -3.50 4.90
N LYS A 33 15.24 -2.56 5.55
CA LYS A 33 16.21 -2.87 6.62
C LYS A 33 15.53 -3.53 7.83
N LYS A 34 14.35 -3.05 8.23
CA LYS A 34 13.56 -3.66 9.30
C LYS A 34 13.05 -5.04 8.91
N HIS A 35 12.46 -5.19 7.73
CA HIS A 35 11.96 -6.46 7.21
C HIS A 35 13.07 -7.53 7.13
N LYS A 36 14.30 -7.16 6.72
CA LYS A 36 15.44 -8.09 6.72
C LYS A 36 15.83 -8.60 8.12
N ARG A 37 15.59 -7.80 9.18
CA ARG A 37 15.95 -8.15 10.56
C ARG A 37 14.84 -8.90 11.28
N ASN A 38 13.60 -8.44 11.09
CA ASN A 38 12.39 -9.04 11.64
C ASN A 38 11.31 -8.95 10.56
N PRO A 39 11.05 -10.04 9.82
CA PRO A 39 10.13 -10.02 8.69
C PRO A 39 8.72 -9.60 9.09
N PHE A 40 8.22 -8.57 8.41
CA PHE A 40 6.79 -8.26 8.39
C PHE A 40 6.02 -9.34 7.62
N ASN A 41 4.78 -9.57 8.03
CA ASN A 41 3.86 -10.51 7.40
C ASN A 41 2.48 -9.91 7.11
N LEU A 42 2.29 -8.63 7.45
CA LEU A 42 1.13 -7.82 7.08
C LEU A 42 1.56 -6.36 6.95
N GLY A 43 0.91 -5.62 6.05
CA GLY A 43 1.02 -4.17 5.95
C GLY A 43 -0.32 -3.50 6.20
N LEU A 44 -0.30 -2.29 6.75
CA LEU A 44 -1.44 -1.39 6.82
C LEU A 44 -1.08 -0.09 6.09
N ILE A 45 -1.98 0.40 5.24
CA ILE A 45 -1.90 1.68 4.57
C ILE A 45 -3.11 2.52 5.01
N LEU A 46 -2.86 3.56 5.78
CA LEU A 46 -3.87 4.32 6.53
C LEU A 46 -4.48 5.49 5.73
N GLY A 47 -4.34 5.49 4.41
CA GLY A 47 -4.86 6.53 3.52
C GLY A 47 -3.80 7.52 3.04
N ASP A 48 -4.28 8.48 2.25
CA ASP A 48 -3.47 9.44 1.49
C ASP A 48 -2.45 8.71 0.60
N ASN A 49 -3.02 7.78 -0.17
CA ASN A 49 -2.29 6.84 -1.01
C ASN A 49 -1.73 7.51 -2.26
N VAL A 50 -2.38 8.58 -2.74
CA VAL A 50 -1.93 9.35 -3.91
C VAL A 50 -2.12 10.85 -3.67
N TYR A 51 -1.00 11.57 -3.58
CA TYR A 51 -0.98 13.03 -3.55
C TYR A 51 -0.79 13.64 -4.96
N PRO A 52 -1.20 14.91 -5.16
CA PRO A 52 -1.95 15.74 -4.21
C PRO A 52 -3.47 15.51 -4.28
N ARG A 53 -3.99 14.89 -5.33
CA ARG A 53 -5.44 14.81 -5.58
C ARG A 53 -5.88 13.42 -6.01
N GLY A 54 -5.42 12.36 -5.35
CA GLY A 54 -5.83 11.00 -5.69
C GLY A 54 -5.50 10.59 -7.13
N VAL A 55 -6.18 9.55 -7.63
CA VAL A 55 -5.99 9.04 -8.99
C VAL A 55 -6.97 9.70 -9.96
N GLN A 56 -6.45 10.58 -10.82
CA GLN A 56 -7.25 11.41 -11.75
C GLN A 56 -7.49 10.79 -13.13
N LYS A 57 -6.66 9.84 -13.57
CA LYS A 57 -6.83 9.13 -14.87
C LYS A 57 -6.81 7.61 -14.65
N GLU A 58 -7.35 6.81 -15.58
CA GLU A 58 -7.33 5.34 -15.56
C GLU A 58 -5.92 4.71 -15.59
N SER A 59 -4.87 5.53 -15.54
CA SER A 59 -3.51 5.03 -15.55
C SER A 59 -3.11 4.51 -14.18
N HIS A 60 -2.85 3.22 -14.13
CA HIS A 60 -2.27 2.54 -12.97
C HIS A 60 -0.80 2.92 -12.70
N GLU A 61 -0.16 3.67 -13.61
CA GLU A 61 1.27 3.98 -13.51
C GLU A 61 1.63 4.76 -12.23
N MET A 62 0.72 5.62 -11.75
CA MET A 62 0.96 6.40 -10.54
C MET A 62 1.09 5.49 -9.31
N LEU A 63 0.08 4.64 -9.05
CA LEU A 63 0.12 3.67 -7.96
C LEU A 63 1.25 2.66 -8.13
N ARG A 64 1.57 2.25 -9.37
CA ARG A 64 2.72 1.38 -9.64
C ARG A 64 4.04 2.00 -9.18
N ARG A 65 4.23 3.31 -9.40
CA ARG A 65 5.41 4.05 -8.92
C ARG A 65 5.40 4.25 -7.41
N ILE A 66 4.26 4.59 -6.82
CA ILE A 66 4.12 4.88 -5.38
C ILE A 66 4.23 3.61 -4.53
N PHE A 67 3.64 2.51 -4.98
CA PHE A 67 3.50 1.27 -4.22
C PHE A 67 4.35 0.14 -4.80
N THR A 68 4.00 -0.43 -5.95
CA THR A 68 4.60 -1.68 -6.44
C THR A 68 6.11 -1.59 -6.64
N LYS A 69 6.63 -0.48 -7.16
CA LYS A 69 8.08 -0.26 -7.32
C LYS A 69 8.79 -0.03 -5.99
N CYS A 70 8.17 0.73 -5.08
CA CYS A 70 8.73 1.04 -3.76
C CYS A 70 8.75 -0.20 -2.83
N PHE A 71 7.69 -1.00 -2.88
CA PHE A 71 7.50 -2.21 -2.08
C PHE A 71 7.39 -3.43 -3.01
N PRO A 72 8.51 -3.90 -3.60
CA PRO A 72 8.48 -4.93 -4.61
C PRO A 72 8.14 -6.31 -4.03
N ALA A 73 7.39 -7.13 -4.77
CA ALA A 73 6.95 -8.45 -4.36
C ALA A 73 8.11 -9.36 -3.93
N LYS A 74 9.27 -9.29 -4.60
CA LYS A 74 10.47 -10.05 -4.20
C LYS A 74 10.95 -9.80 -2.77
N THR A 75 10.54 -8.69 -2.14
CA THR A 75 10.90 -8.34 -0.76
C THR A 75 9.69 -8.34 0.16
N PHE A 76 8.53 -7.88 -0.30
CA PHE A 76 7.32 -7.76 0.50
C PHE A 76 6.21 -8.61 -0.13
N GLN A 77 6.20 -9.91 0.16
CA GLN A 77 5.29 -10.90 -0.44
C GLN A 77 3.91 -10.96 0.23
N PHE A 78 3.63 -10.06 1.17
CA PHE A 78 2.40 -10.03 1.96
C PHE A 78 1.49 -8.88 1.53
N ARG A 79 0.22 -8.95 1.96
CA ARG A 79 -0.79 -7.93 1.70
C ARG A 79 -0.56 -6.68 2.55
N PHE A 80 -0.78 -5.53 1.94
CA PHE A 80 -0.94 -4.23 2.57
C PHE A 80 -2.42 -3.89 2.53
N LEU A 81 -3.09 -3.95 3.68
CA LEU A 81 -4.49 -3.58 3.82
C LEU A 81 -4.58 -2.06 3.71
N ALA A 82 -5.07 -1.57 2.58
CA ALA A 82 -5.17 -0.15 2.31
C ALA A 82 -6.58 0.37 2.56
N ILE A 83 -6.67 1.59 3.08
CA ILE A 83 -7.88 2.39 3.15
C ILE A 83 -7.64 3.73 2.44
N LEU A 84 -8.69 4.52 2.26
CA LEU A 84 -8.65 5.83 1.60
C LEU A 84 -8.53 6.96 2.62
N GLY A 85 -7.67 7.94 2.33
CA GLY A 85 -7.59 9.23 3.03
C GLY A 85 -8.36 10.33 2.28
N ASN A 86 -8.34 11.55 2.82
CA ASN A 86 -9.09 12.67 2.22
C ASN A 86 -8.56 13.04 0.82
N HIS A 87 -7.24 13.00 0.59
CA HIS A 87 -6.68 13.32 -0.72
C HIS A 87 -7.05 12.28 -1.79
N ASP A 88 -7.31 11.04 -1.39
CA ASP A 88 -7.74 10.00 -2.30
C ASP A 88 -9.15 10.26 -2.85
N TYR A 89 -10.02 10.89 -2.05
CA TYR A 89 -11.37 11.31 -2.44
C TYR A 89 -11.41 12.56 -3.33
N GLU A 90 -10.31 13.31 -3.45
CA GLU A 90 -10.19 14.36 -4.48
C GLU A 90 -10.01 13.79 -5.90
N GLY A 91 -9.71 12.48 -6.00
CA GLY A 91 -9.65 11.73 -7.25
C GLY A 91 -10.82 10.76 -7.42
N ILE A 92 -10.57 9.63 -8.08
CA ILE A 92 -11.56 8.55 -8.25
C ILE A 92 -11.13 7.34 -7.40
N PRO A 93 -11.71 7.15 -6.20
CA PRO A 93 -11.37 6.04 -5.29
C PRO A 93 -11.46 4.65 -5.93
N GLU A 94 -12.44 4.44 -6.82
CA GLU A 94 -12.66 3.18 -7.54
C GLU A 94 -11.41 2.75 -8.31
N ARG A 95 -10.55 3.66 -8.72
CA ARG A 95 -9.31 3.30 -9.44
C ARG A 95 -8.28 2.64 -8.54
N GLN A 96 -8.24 3.00 -7.26
CA GLN A 96 -7.38 2.32 -6.31
C GLN A 96 -7.92 0.91 -5.99
N ILE A 97 -9.24 0.76 -5.98
CA ILE A 97 -9.90 -0.56 -5.90
C ILE A 97 -9.57 -1.39 -7.14
N ARG A 98 -9.69 -0.84 -8.34
CA ARG A 98 -9.32 -1.54 -9.58
C ARG A 98 -7.85 -1.91 -9.60
N TYR A 99 -6.96 -1.06 -9.09
CA TYR A 99 -5.53 -1.36 -8.99
C TYR A 99 -5.25 -2.65 -8.19
N HIS A 100 -5.97 -2.87 -7.09
CA HIS A 100 -5.91 -4.12 -6.31
C HIS A 100 -6.21 -5.35 -7.19
N PHE A 101 -7.27 -5.28 -8.00
CA PHE A 101 -7.72 -6.41 -8.82
C PHE A 101 -6.91 -6.61 -10.11
N GLU A 102 -6.40 -5.54 -10.69
CA GLU A 102 -5.84 -5.54 -12.05
C GLU A 102 -4.31 -5.53 -12.09
N VAL A 103 -3.64 -5.06 -11.04
CA VAL A 103 -2.20 -4.76 -11.09
C VAL A 103 -1.41 -5.40 -9.97
N ASP A 104 -1.81 -5.20 -8.71
CA ASP A 104 -1.05 -5.71 -7.57
C ASP A 104 -1.97 -6.05 -6.40
N GLU A 105 -2.32 -7.34 -6.28
CA GLU A 105 -3.19 -7.87 -5.22
C GLU A 105 -2.67 -7.60 -3.80
N ARG A 106 -1.37 -7.26 -3.67
CA ARG A 106 -0.76 -6.90 -2.39
C ARG A 106 -1.17 -5.50 -1.94
N PHE A 107 -1.55 -4.60 -2.85
CA PHE A 107 -2.30 -3.41 -2.46
C PHE A 107 -3.75 -3.84 -2.21
N TYR A 108 -4.00 -4.39 -1.02
CA TYR A 108 -5.27 -5.05 -0.72
C TYR A 108 -6.33 -4.00 -0.38
N MET A 109 -7.21 -3.73 -1.33
CA MET A 109 -8.31 -2.77 -1.18
C MET A 109 -9.54 -3.21 -1.99
N PRO A 110 -10.22 -4.31 -1.59
CA PRO A 110 -11.33 -4.88 -2.36
C PRO A 110 -12.57 -3.97 -2.38
N TYR A 111 -12.73 -3.14 -1.35
CA TYR A 111 -13.81 -2.18 -1.18
C TYR A 111 -13.29 -0.93 -0.45
N ARG A 112 -14.08 0.15 -0.42
CA ARG A 112 -13.75 1.36 0.37
C ARG A 112 -13.63 1.07 1.87
N TYR A 113 -14.49 0.17 2.35
CA TYR A 113 -14.52 -0.32 3.73
C TYR A 113 -14.67 -1.83 3.67
N TYR A 114 -13.89 -2.56 4.46
CA TYR A 114 -13.92 -4.01 4.46
C TYR A 114 -13.46 -4.55 5.81
N ILE A 115 -13.85 -5.80 6.07
CA ILE A 115 -13.32 -6.61 7.17
C ILE A 115 -12.22 -7.49 6.59
N TYR A 116 -11.13 -7.66 7.32
CA TYR A 116 -10.04 -8.56 6.95
C TYR A 116 -9.75 -9.53 8.09
N GLY A 117 -9.90 -10.82 7.80
CA GLY A 117 -9.66 -11.89 8.76
C GLY A 117 -10.55 -13.10 8.51
N MET A 118 -10.51 -14.05 9.44
CA MET A 118 -11.47 -15.15 9.48
C MET A 118 -12.82 -14.58 9.94
N ILE A 119 -13.78 -14.54 9.03
CA ILE A 119 -15.18 -14.28 9.38
C ILE A 119 -15.80 -15.67 9.54
N ASN A 120 -16.06 -16.06 10.78
CA ASN A 120 -16.91 -17.21 11.05
C ASN A 120 -18.34 -16.69 11.04
N ASP A 121 -19.17 -17.24 10.16
CA ASP A 121 -20.63 -17.04 10.17
C ASP A 121 -21.27 -17.72 11.38
#